data_AF-M0GAL2-F1
#
_entry.id   AF-M0GAL2-F1
#
_cell.length_a   1.000
_cell.length_b   1.000
_cell.length_c   1.000
_cell.angle_alpha   90.00
_cell.angle_beta   90.00
_cell.angle_gamma   90.00
#
_symmetry.space_group_name_H-M   'P 1'
#
loop_
_entity.id
_entity.type
_entity.pdbx_description
1 polymer ?
#
loop_
_entity_poly.entity_id
_entity_poly.type
_entity_poly.pdbx_seq_one_letter_code
_entity_poly.pdbx_strand_id
1 'polypeptide(L)'
;MLIATLVAAFGFLVVAGVTQLRGYRLGGTITLGVLAVYTLKNFAMFPVFLLSTLLAYVGLDFLKRRTLIYGRSELLAAILVGTLIPVTLLATLSQFSGDVRNIAFVGSILPGLAAYNYHQMKPGHRRNDALATLVVFAGLVAVGAALVSPGIARAVGGLTPAVLFSETSEIAVLRGAVVPGSPESSLMPRQSLVFVLVVGMLAAEWLRSQFDVRTGVIAAALVAVFTVESRWLFVLYVVVVALSYLCITTVHRRTLRYGRVLLGTGSAFAVVVTLGFTVLLPISRGLAAFFVGVVAGVMAYNAHATAPKERRLVAPIQLAVFVPMLLLVRALAAPGPNGFPQTLSVPVVTAGVVVTLGAFASAYVQTVRQPDDDAVLSASVLSGGDGS
;
A
#
# COMPACT_ATOMS: atom_id res chain seq x y z
N MET A 1 -3.13 14.51 -11.29
CA MET A 1 -2.47 13.22 -10.98
C MET A 1 -1.04 13.19 -11.52
N LEU A 2 -0.80 13.78 -12.70
CA LEU A 2 0.49 13.86 -13.37
C LEU A 2 1.69 14.20 -12.46
N ILE A 3 1.69 15.35 -11.77
CA ILE A 3 2.82 15.74 -10.89
C ILE A 3 3.00 14.77 -9.72
N ALA A 4 1.91 14.28 -9.13
CA ALA A 4 1.98 13.30 -8.05
C ALA A 4 2.64 11.99 -8.52
N THR A 5 2.28 11.50 -9.70
CA THR A 5 2.90 10.33 -10.32
C THR A 5 4.39 10.56 -10.60
N LEU A 6 4.76 11.72 -11.15
CA LEU A 6 6.17 12.02 -11.44
C LEU A 6 7.02 12.06 -10.17
N VAL A 7 6.56 12.78 -9.14
CA VAL A 7 7.26 12.88 -7.85
C VAL A 7 7.39 11.50 -7.21
N ALA A 8 6.31 10.71 -7.19
CA ALA A 8 6.34 9.39 -6.59
C ALA A 8 7.22 8.40 -7.37
N ALA A 9 7.09 8.34 -8.70
CA ALA A 9 7.90 7.46 -9.54
C ALA A 9 9.39 7.80 -9.43
N PHE A 10 9.73 9.09 -9.49
CA PHE A 10 11.09 9.54 -9.27
C PHE A 10 11.59 9.18 -7.86
N GLY A 11 10.77 9.41 -6.83
CA GLY A 11 11.09 9.01 -5.45
C GLY A 11 11.34 7.53 -5.29
N PHE A 12 10.52 6.66 -5.89
CA PHE A 12 10.70 5.20 -5.84
C PHE A 12 12.00 4.77 -6.53
N LEU A 13 12.35 5.39 -7.66
CA LEU A 13 13.58 5.11 -8.38
C LEU A 13 14.82 5.61 -7.64
N VAL A 14 14.77 6.82 -7.05
CA VAL A 14 15.86 7.35 -6.21
C VAL A 14 16.08 6.46 -5.00
N VAL A 15 15.01 6.06 -4.30
CA VAL A 15 15.12 5.16 -3.15
C VAL A 15 15.68 3.80 -3.58
N ALA A 16 15.24 3.24 -4.71
CA ALA A 16 15.80 2.01 -5.27
C ALA A 16 17.30 2.16 -5.59
N GLY A 17 17.71 3.27 -6.19
CA GLY A 17 19.12 3.58 -6.50
C GLY A 17 19.97 3.69 -5.24
N VAL A 18 19.55 4.48 -4.25
CA VAL A 18 20.27 4.63 -2.97
C VAL A 18 20.33 3.29 -2.22
N THR A 19 19.25 2.50 -2.24
CA THR A 19 19.23 1.15 -1.66
C THR A 19 20.26 0.24 -2.33
N GLN A 20 20.34 0.25 -3.65
CA GLN A 20 21.30 -0.55 -4.40
C GLN A 20 22.76 -0.14 -4.11
N LEU A 21 23.03 1.16 -4.00
CA LEU A 21 24.38 1.69 -3.89
C LEU A 21 24.90 1.73 -2.44
N ARG A 22 24.02 1.95 -1.45
CA ARG A 22 24.41 2.18 -0.05
C ARG A 22 23.82 1.16 0.93
N GLY A 23 22.91 0.28 0.49
CA GLY A 23 22.22 -0.67 1.36
C GLY A 23 21.23 -0.02 2.35
N TYR A 24 20.88 1.25 2.11
CA TYR A 24 19.96 2.03 2.95
C TYR A 24 18.51 1.57 2.78
N ARG A 25 17.69 1.79 3.80
CA ARG A 25 16.29 1.37 3.83
C ARG A 25 15.33 2.54 3.66
N LEU A 26 15.76 3.76 3.98
CA LEU A 26 15.04 5.02 3.74
C LEU A 26 13.57 5.03 4.19
N GLY A 27 13.27 4.37 5.31
CA GLY A 27 11.90 4.22 5.81
C GLY A 27 10.96 3.36 4.94
N GLY A 28 11.47 2.72 3.89
CA GLY A 28 10.72 1.86 2.98
C GLY A 28 10.67 2.40 1.54
N THR A 29 10.66 1.48 0.57
CA THR A 29 10.85 1.80 -0.84
C THR A 29 9.84 2.79 -1.42
N ILE A 30 8.58 2.68 -1.00
CA ILE A 30 7.48 3.54 -1.47
C ILE A 30 7.20 4.72 -0.53
N THR A 31 7.79 4.73 0.65
CA THR A 31 7.40 5.65 1.73
C THR A 31 7.65 7.10 1.35
N LEU A 32 8.84 7.44 0.87
CA LEU A 32 9.22 8.83 0.60
C LEU A 32 8.47 9.45 -0.58
N GLY A 33 8.29 8.69 -1.66
CA GLY A 33 7.53 9.16 -2.81
C GLY A 33 6.07 9.47 -2.46
N VAL A 34 5.43 8.57 -1.70
CA VAL A 34 4.04 8.76 -1.25
C VAL A 34 3.94 9.87 -0.20
N LEU A 35 4.86 9.93 0.75
CA LEU A 35 4.90 10.98 1.78
C LEU A 35 5.06 12.36 1.15
N ALA A 36 5.95 12.53 0.17
CA ALA A 36 6.14 13.80 -0.52
C ALA A 36 4.84 14.28 -1.20
N VAL A 37 4.13 13.39 -1.89
CA VAL A 37 2.81 13.70 -2.48
C VAL A 37 1.80 14.09 -1.41
N TYR A 38 1.76 13.39 -0.28
CA TYR A 38 0.87 13.73 0.84
C TYR A 38 1.19 15.07 1.47
N THR A 39 2.46 15.36 1.72
CA THR A 39 2.90 16.63 2.30
C THR A 39 2.56 17.79 1.38
N LEU A 40 2.77 17.64 0.06
CA LEU A 40 2.38 18.67 -0.90
C LEU A 40 0.86 18.87 -0.94
N LYS A 41 0.08 17.78 -0.82
CA LYS A 41 -1.38 17.87 -0.78
C LYS A 41 -1.87 18.55 0.50
N ASN A 42 -1.30 18.20 1.66
CA ASN A 42 -1.64 18.76 2.96
C ASN A 42 -0.37 18.79 3.83
N PHE A 43 0.08 19.98 4.21
CA PHE A 43 1.33 20.17 4.92
C PHE A 43 1.31 19.55 6.33
N ALA A 44 0.14 19.44 6.97
CA ALA A 44 -0.01 18.77 8.26
C ALA A 44 0.29 17.26 8.19
N MET A 45 0.30 16.65 7.00
CA MET A 45 0.68 15.24 6.84
C MET A 45 2.13 14.97 7.24
N PHE A 46 3.03 15.92 7.05
CA PHE A 46 4.44 15.74 7.44
C PHE A 46 4.62 15.62 8.97
N PRO A 47 4.19 16.58 9.81
CA PRO A 47 4.33 16.45 11.26
C PRO A 47 3.52 15.27 11.81
N VAL A 48 2.33 14.99 11.27
CA VAL A 48 1.55 13.80 11.67
C VAL A 48 2.32 12.52 11.36
N PHE A 49 2.91 12.41 10.16
CA PHE A 49 3.72 11.26 9.79
C PHE A 49 4.94 11.10 10.70
N LEU A 50 5.67 12.19 10.96
CA LEU A 50 6.87 12.18 11.79
C LEU A 50 6.57 11.73 13.22
N LEU A 51 5.56 12.35 13.85
CA LEU A 51 5.13 12.01 15.20
C LEU A 51 4.60 10.56 15.26
N SER A 52 3.79 10.15 14.28
CA SER A 52 3.28 8.77 14.23
C SER A 52 4.39 7.75 14.03
N THR A 53 5.42 8.07 13.25
CA THR A 53 6.58 7.19 13.03
C THR A 53 7.39 7.05 14.31
N LEU A 54 7.61 8.16 15.03
CA LEU A 54 8.31 8.15 16.31
C LEU A 54 7.55 7.34 17.36
N LEU A 55 6.25 7.57 17.51
CA LEU A 55 5.42 6.84 18.46
C LEU A 55 5.32 5.35 18.07
N ALA A 56 5.22 5.01 16.78
CA ALA A 56 5.25 3.63 16.33
C ALA A 56 6.60 2.95 16.59
N TYR A 57 7.71 3.68 16.42
CA TYR A 57 9.04 3.20 16.76
C TYR A 57 9.15 2.88 18.26
N VAL A 58 8.72 3.81 19.12
CA VAL A 58 8.71 3.58 20.58
C VAL A 58 7.79 2.43 20.98
N GLY A 59 6.59 2.36 20.39
CA GLY A 59 5.64 1.27 20.62
C GLY A 59 6.19 -0.09 20.21
N LEU A 60 6.92 -0.17 19.10
CA LEU A 60 7.60 -1.39 18.66
C LEU A 60 8.74 -1.78 19.59
N ASP A 61 9.55 -0.83 20.06
CA ASP A 61 10.60 -1.11 21.03
C ASP A 61 10.02 -1.67 22.34
N PHE A 62 8.92 -1.09 22.81
CA PHE A 62 8.21 -1.57 23.99
C PHE A 62 7.66 -3.00 23.79
N LEU A 63 6.99 -3.26 22.67
CA LEU A 63 6.48 -4.60 22.34
C LEU A 63 7.61 -5.62 22.26
N LYS A 64 8.71 -5.30 21.55
CA LYS A 64 9.87 -6.20 21.43
C LYS A 64 10.44 -6.62 22.78
N ARG A 65 10.59 -5.68 23.70
CA ARG A 65 11.09 -5.95 25.05
C ARG A 65 10.14 -6.81 25.88
N ARG A 66 8.84 -6.78 25.60
CA ARG A 66 7.80 -7.45 26.41
C ARG A 66 7.30 -8.78 25.83
N THR A 67 7.29 -8.94 24.52
CA THR A 67 6.63 -10.07 23.84
C THR A 67 7.53 -10.84 22.89
N LEU A 68 8.82 -10.46 22.76
CA LEU A 68 9.79 -11.12 21.86
C LEU A 68 9.30 -11.24 20.41
N ILE A 69 8.53 -10.27 19.94
CA ILE A 69 8.01 -10.23 18.57
C ILE A 69 9.14 -9.80 17.60
N TYR A 70 9.52 -10.70 16.68
CA TYR A 70 10.55 -10.44 15.66
C TYR A 70 10.06 -10.79 14.24
N GLY A 71 10.81 -10.32 13.24
CA GLY A 71 10.61 -10.72 11.84
C GLY A 71 9.31 -10.17 11.25
N ARG A 72 8.38 -11.07 10.93
CA ARG A 72 7.10 -10.72 10.28
C ARG A 72 6.05 -10.23 11.27
N SER A 73 5.97 -10.84 12.45
CA SER A 73 5.05 -10.39 13.51
C SER A 73 5.38 -8.95 13.93
N GLU A 74 6.65 -8.56 13.86
CA GLU A 74 7.09 -7.18 14.05
C GLU A 74 6.55 -6.24 12.97
N LEU A 75 6.56 -6.65 11.69
CA LEU A 75 6.01 -5.86 10.59
C LEU A 75 4.50 -5.64 10.76
N LEU A 76 3.76 -6.67 11.19
CA LEU A 76 2.32 -6.56 11.42
C LEU A 76 2.01 -5.66 12.61
N ALA A 77 2.73 -5.82 13.72
CA ALA A 77 2.63 -4.93 14.86
C ALA A 77 2.94 -3.48 14.45
N ALA A 78 3.95 -3.28 13.61
CA ALA A 78 4.33 -1.96 13.13
C ALA A 78 3.23 -1.33 12.28
N ILE A 79 2.62 -2.09 11.38
CA ILE A 79 1.49 -1.65 10.57
C ILE A 79 0.28 -1.34 11.46
N LEU A 80 -0.06 -2.21 12.41
CA LEU A 80 -1.17 -2.00 13.36
C LEU A 80 -0.98 -0.71 14.16
N VAL A 81 0.14 -0.61 14.88
CA VAL A 81 0.48 0.55 15.70
C VAL A 81 0.58 1.80 14.84
N GLY A 82 1.26 1.70 13.70
CA GLY A 82 1.41 2.78 12.72
C GLY A 82 0.10 3.26 12.13
N THR A 83 -0.92 2.41 12.00
CA THR A 83 -2.27 2.77 11.52
C THR A 83 -3.12 3.37 12.63
N LEU A 84 -3.08 2.80 13.84
CA LEU A 84 -3.90 3.22 14.98
C LEU A 84 -3.46 4.58 15.52
N ILE A 85 -2.17 4.86 15.61
CA ILE A 85 -1.64 6.11 16.18
C ILE A 85 -2.08 7.36 15.40
N PRO A 86 -1.95 7.44 14.06
CA PRO A 86 -2.45 8.58 13.30
C PRO A 86 -3.96 8.76 13.47
N VAL A 87 -4.73 7.67 13.58
CA VAL A 87 -6.18 7.76 13.78
C VAL A 87 -6.50 8.42 15.12
N THR A 88 -5.88 7.94 16.19
CA THR A 88 -6.12 8.46 17.55
C THR A 88 -5.60 9.89 17.68
N LEU A 89 -4.43 10.18 17.12
CA LEU A 89 -3.85 11.53 17.08
C LEU A 89 -4.74 12.50 16.30
N LEU A 90 -5.25 12.10 15.13
CA LEU A 90 -6.13 12.97 14.35
C LEU A 90 -7.52 13.10 14.96
N ALA A 91 -8.05 12.04 15.59
CA ALA A 91 -9.32 12.10 16.31
C ALA A 91 -9.24 13.08 17.48
N THR A 92 -8.16 13.02 18.26
CA THR A 92 -7.91 13.98 19.36
C THR A 92 -7.70 15.39 18.83
N LEU A 93 -6.83 15.60 17.84
CA LEU A 93 -6.60 16.93 17.24
C LEU A 93 -7.86 17.54 16.59
N SER A 94 -8.74 16.72 16.02
CA SER A 94 -10.00 17.18 15.43
C SER A 94 -11.00 17.71 16.46
N GLN A 95 -10.85 17.37 17.75
CA GLN A 95 -11.63 17.97 18.83
C GLN A 95 -11.17 19.41 19.13
N PHE A 96 -9.92 19.74 18.81
CA PHE A 96 -9.32 21.05 19.06
C PHE A 96 -9.29 21.96 17.82
N SER A 97 -9.35 21.39 16.60
CA SER A 97 -9.30 22.14 15.34
C SER A 97 -10.30 21.57 14.32
N GLY A 98 -11.24 22.40 13.86
CA GLY A 98 -12.44 21.96 13.15
C GLY A 98 -12.24 21.35 11.75
N ASP A 99 -11.05 21.48 11.16
CA ASP A 99 -10.85 21.30 9.70
C ASP A 99 -9.86 20.19 9.31
N VAL A 100 -9.47 19.30 10.24
CA VAL A 100 -8.54 18.18 9.97
C VAL A 100 -9.25 16.99 9.26
N ARG A 101 -10.39 17.25 8.60
CA ARG A 101 -11.34 16.23 8.14
C ARG A 101 -10.89 15.51 6.87
N ASN A 102 -10.08 16.14 6.01
CA ASN A 102 -9.72 15.63 4.68
C ASN A 102 -8.37 14.90 4.57
N ILE A 103 -7.82 14.40 5.68
CA ILE A 103 -6.58 13.63 5.66
C ILE A 103 -6.82 12.23 5.06
N ALA A 104 -6.29 12.02 3.85
CA ALA A 104 -6.42 10.77 3.12
C ALA A 104 -5.63 9.63 3.79
N PHE A 105 -6.36 8.58 4.16
CA PHE A 105 -5.95 7.57 5.12
C PHE A 105 -4.93 6.55 4.61
N VAL A 106 -4.70 6.41 3.30
CA VAL A 106 -3.76 5.41 2.75
C VAL A 106 -2.31 5.65 3.23
N GLY A 107 -1.98 6.89 3.62
CA GLY A 107 -0.72 7.24 4.27
C GLY A 107 -0.56 6.77 5.72
N SER A 108 -1.61 6.27 6.39
CA SER A 108 -1.56 5.86 7.80
C SER A 108 -0.75 4.58 8.04
N ILE A 109 -0.52 3.76 7.02
CA ILE A 109 0.31 2.54 7.14
C ILE A 109 1.81 2.88 7.08
N LEU A 110 2.15 3.98 6.40
CA LEU A 110 3.52 4.35 6.11
C LEU A 110 4.35 4.67 7.37
N PRO A 111 3.84 5.37 8.40
CA PRO A 111 4.56 5.57 9.66
C PRO A 111 5.02 4.26 10.29
N GLY A 112 4.15 3.25 10.31
CA GLY A 112 4.47 1.92 10.81
C GLY A 112 5.57 1.24 10.00
N LEU A 113 5.45 1.28 8.67
CA LEU A 113 6.47 0.74 7.76
C LEU A 113 7.83 1.45 7.94
N ALA A 114 7.82 2.77 8.14
CA ALA A 114 9.02 3.55 8.39
C ALA A 114 9.68 3.18 9.71
N ALA A 115 8.89 3.09 10.78
CA ALA A 115 9.35 2.65 12.09
C ALA A 115 9.99 1.25 12.06
N TYR A 116 9.31 0.28 11.41
CA TYR A 116 9.85 -1.06 11.19
C TYR A 116 11.18 -1.05 10.44
N ASN A 117 11.25 -0.27 9.35
CA ASN A 117 12.46 -0.21 8.54
C ASN A 117 13.64 0.39 9.31
N TYR A 118 13.40 1.39 10.14
CA TYR A 118 14.43 2.01 10.97
C TYR A 118 14.88 1.08 12.12
N HIS A 119 13.98 0.32 12.74
CA HIS A 119 14.33 -0.72 13.72
C HIS A 119 15.31 -1.75 13.14
N GLN A 120 15.07 -2.14 11.89
CA GLN A 120 15.86 -3.14 11.19
C GLN A 120 17.18 -2.60 10.60
N MET A 121 17.45 -1.31 10.72
CA MET A 121 18.74 -0.74 10.33
C MET A 121 19.80 -0.98 11.41
N LYS A 122 20.99 -1.39 10.97
CA LYS A 122 22.16 -1.54 11.84
C LYS A 122 22.47 -0.21 12.54
N PRO A 123 22.75 -0.17 13.85
CA PRO A 123 22.93 1.07 14.61
C PRO A 123 23.89 2.07 13.97
N GLY A 124 25.05 1.62 13.48
CA GLY A 124 26.05 2.48 12.84
C GLY A 124 25.61 3.15 11.54
N HIS A 125 24.55 2.65 10.87
CA HIS A 125 24.05 3.21 9.61
C HIS A 125 22.80 4.08 9.79
N ARG A 126 22.19 4.08 10.99
CA ARG A 126 20.91 4.76 11.24
C ARG A 126 20.96 6.25 10.99
N ARG A 127 22.03 6.93 11.44
CA ARG A 127 22.19 8.38 11.22
C ARG A 127 22.28 8.72 9.74
N ASN A 128 23.08 7.98 8.98
CA ASN A 128 23.26 8.24 7.56
C ASN A 128 22.00 7.89 6.74
N ASP A 129 21.30 6.81 7.12
CA ASP A 129 19.99 6.46 6.55
C ASP A 129 18.94 7.55 6.83
N ALA A 130 18.89 8.08 8.06
CA ALA A 130 17.99 9.18 8.42
C ALA A 130 18.32 10.48 7.67
N LEU A 131 19.60 10.83 7.55
CA LEU A 131 20.04 12.00 6.77
C LEU A 131 19.70 11.83 5.29
N ALA A 132 19.98 10.67 4.71
CA ALA A 132 19.62 10.38 3.32
C ALA A 132 18.10 10.43 3.11
N THR A 133 17.32 9.93 4.08
CA THR A 133 15.85 10.01 4.10
C THR A 133 15.38 11.46 4.06
N LEU A 134 15.94 12.31 4.93
CA LEU A 134 15.61 13.73 5.00
C LEU A 134 15.97 14.46 3.70
N VAL A 135 17.16 14.23 3.15
CA VAL A 135 17.62 14.86 1.91
C VAL A 135 16.76 14.47 0.72
N VAL A 136 16.49 13.16 0.55
CA VAL A 136 15.63 12.67 -0.54
C VAL A 136 14.22 13.23 -0.38
N PHE A 137 13.66 13.21 0.83
CA PHE A 137 12.33 13.76 1.08
C PHE A 137 12.25 15.26 0.77
N ALA A 138 13.18 16.06 1.31
CA ALA A 138 13.22 17.51 1.07
C ALA A 138 13.38 17.82 -0.42
N GLY A 139 14.23 17.07 -1.14
CA GLY A 139 14.38 17.19 -2.58
C GLY A 139 13.09 16.88 -3.34
N LEU A 140 12.37 15.81 -2.99
CA LEU A 140 11.10 15.45 -3.60
C LEU A 140 10.00 16.50 -3.37
N VAL A 141 9.92 17.04 -2.15
CA VAL A 141 8.98 18.13 -1.82
C VAL A 141 9.34 19.39 -2.60
N ALA A 142 10.61 19.77 -2.67
CA ALA A 142 11.06 20.94 -3.42
C ALA A 142 10.77 20.80 -4.92
N VAL A 143 11.07 19.65 -5.52
CA VAL A 143 10.77 19.36 -6.93
C VAL A 143 9.26 19.40 -7.18
N GLY A 144 8.46 18.74 -6.33
CA GLY A 144 7.01 18.76 -6.48
C GLY A 144 6.42 20.16 -6.33
N ALA A 145 6.89 20.95 -5.36
CA ALA A 145 6.48 22.34 -5.17
C ALA A 145 6.87 23.24 -6.36
N ALA A 146 8.04 23.02 -6.96
CA ALA A 146 8.48 23.74 -8.15
C ALA A 146 7.60 23.40 -9.37
N LEU A 147 7.24 22.12 -9.53
CA LEU A 147 6.39 21.64 -10.62
C LEU A 147 4.92 22.06 -10.47
N VAL A 148 4.43 22.29 -9.25
CA VAL A 148 3.12 22.91 -9.03
C VAL A 148 3.23 24.42 -9.27
N SER A 149 2.98 24.81 -10.51
CA SER A 149 3.00 26.21 -10.95
C SER A 149 1.78 26.54 -11.81
N PRO A 150 1.35 27.83 -11.86
CA PRO A 150 0.22 28.26 -12.69
C PRO A 150 0.43 28.02 -14.19
N GLY A 151 1.68 28.10 -14.67
CA GLY A 151 2.03 27.81 -16.06
C GLY A 151 1.76 26.34 -16.41
N ILE A 152 2.22 25.42 -15.57
CA ILE A 152 2.01 23.98 -15.77
C ILE A 152 0.53 23.63 -15.58
N ALA A 153 -0.14 24.20 -14.57
CA ALA A 153 -1.57 23.98 -14.35
C ALA A 153 -2.41 24.36 -15.57
N ARG A 154 -2.13 25.50 -16.21
CA ARG A 154 -2.82 25.91 -17.46
C ARG A 154 -2.52 24.98 -18.63
N ALA A 155 -1.28 24.49 -18.76
CA ALA A 155 -0.87 23.66 -19.89
C ALA A 155 -1.40 22.23 -19.81
N VAL A 156 -1.35 21.61 -18.62
CA VAL A 156 -1.59 20.15 -18.47
C VAL A 156 -2.48 19.78 -17.28
N GLY A 157 -2.94 20.76 -16.50
CA GLY A 157 -3.65 20.52 -15.25
C GLY A 157 -4.99 19.79 -15.41
N GLY A 158 -5.66 19.97 -16.56
CA GLY A 158 -6.93 19.32 -16.89
C GLY A 158 -6.81 17.96 -17.59
N LEU A 159 -5.59 17.52 -17.97
CA LEU A 159 -5.41 16.28 -18.76
C LEU A 159 -5.63 15.00 -17.95
N THR A 160 -5.49 15.08 -16.63
CA THR A 160 -5.62 13.94 -15.72
C THR A 160 -6.39 14.37 -14.48
N PRO A 161 -7.09 13.45 -13.80
CA PRO A 161 -7.81 13.76 -12.57
C PRO A 161 -6.95 14.54 -11.57
N ALA A 162 -7.48 15.64 -11.02
CA ALA A 162 -6.70 16.54 -10.19
C ALA A 162 -6.22 15.87 -8.88
N VAL A 163 -4.96 16.10 -8.49
CA VAL A 163 -4.41 15.62 -7.20
C VAL A 163 -3.65 16.74 -6.50
N LEU A 164 -2.53 17.17 -7.10
CA LEU A 164 -1.73 18.30 -6.62
C LEU A 164 -2.10 19.64 -7.27
N PHE A 165 -3.12 19.62 -8.13
CA PHE A 165 -3.76 20.82 -8.69
C PHE A 165 -5.21 20.99 -8.21
N SER A 166 -5.69 20.10 -7.34
CA SER A 166 -7.06 20.19 -6.81
C SER A 166 -7.19 21.34 -5.83
N GLU A 167 -8.40 21.87 -5.65
CA GLU A 167 -8.75 22.84 -4.60
C GLU A 167 -8.40 22.37 -3.19
N THR A 168 -8.42 21.05 -2.95
CA THR A 168 -8.03 20.43 -1.67
C THR A 168 -6.52 20.24 -1.49
N SER A 169 -5.70 20.80 -2.38
CA SER A 169 -4.24 20.70 -2.31
C SER A 169 -3.64 22.02 -1.83
N GLU A 170 -3.07 22.02 -0.63
CA GLU A 170 -2.52 23.24 -0.01
C GLU A 170 -1.41 23.87 -0.86
N ILE A 171 -0.53 23.07 -1.48
CA ILE A 171 0.49 23.62 -2.40
C ILE A 171 -0.13 24.29 -3.64
N ALA A 172 -1.26 23.79 -4.15
CA ALA A 172 -1.91 24.35 -5.32
C ALA A 172 -2.52 25.72 -4.98
N VAL A 173 -3.18 25.81 -3.82
CA VAL A 173 -3.74 27.04 -3.28
C VAL A 173 -2.63 28.06 -3.01
N LEU A 174 -1.57 27.65 -2.32
CA LEU A 174 -0.42 28.51 -1.99
C LEU A 174 0.25 29.09 -3.25
N ARG A 175 0.30 28.32 -4.34
CA ARG A 175 0.96 28.70 -5.59
C ARG A 175 0.03 29.31 -6.63
N GLY A 176 -1.27 29.46 -6.34
CA GLY A 176 -2.27 29.93 -7.30
C GLY A 176 -2.38 29.02 -8.54
N ALA A 177 -2.14 27.72 -8.38
CA ALA A 177 -2.09 26.72 -9.46
C ALA A 177 -3.30 25.77 -9.45
N VAL A 178 -4.40 26.20 -8.83
CA VAL A 178 -5.62 25.40 -8.67
C VAL A 178 -6.32 25.24 -10.02
N VAL A 179 -6.71 24.00 -10.32
CA VAL A 179 -7.58 23.65 -11.45
C VAL A 179 -8.99 23.44 -10.90
N PRO A 180 -9.99 24.19 -11.39
CA PRO A 180 -11.37 24.05 -10.92
C PRO A 180 -11.89 22.63 -11.10
N GLY A 181 -12.57 22.11 -10.10
CA GLY A 181 -13.17 20.78 -10.16
C GLY A 181 -13.94 20.44 -8.90
N SER A 182 -14.89 19.50 -9.00
CA SER A 182 -15.67 19.08 -7.85
C SER A 182 -14.76 18.47 -6.77
N PRO A 183 -14.81 18.96 -5.51
CA PRO A 183 -14.04 18.39 -4.42
C PRO A 183 -14.33 16.89 -4.28
N GLU A 184 -13.27 16.07 -4.22
CA GLU A 184 -13.44 14.64 -3.95
C GLU A 184 -14.01 14.47 -2.52
N SER A 185 -15.21 13.90 -2.39
CA SER A 185 -15.77 13.53 -1.09
C SER A 185 -14.93 12.44 -0.42
N SER A 186 -14.94 12.32 0.90
CA SER A 186 -14.26 11.19 1.55
C SER A 186 -14.83 9.85 1.06
N LEU A 187 -13.96 8.87 0.76
CA LEU A 187 -14.36 7.54 0.29
C LEU A 187 -15.32 6.84 1.27
N MET A 188 -15.07 7.01 2.57
CA MET A 188 -15.92 6.52 3.65
C MET A 188 -15.54 7.23 4.96
N PRO A 189 -16.34 7.07 6.03
CA PRO A 189 -15.93 7.51 7.37
C PRO A 189 -14.61 6.88 7.79
N ARG A 190 -13.73 7.67 8.42
CA ARG A 190 -12.36 7.25 8.79
C ARG A 190 -12.35 6.00 9.67
N GLN A 191 -13.26 5.92 10.64
CA GLN A 191 -13.37 4.79 11.56
C GLN A 191 -13.72 3.50 10.83
N SER A 192 -14.68 3.55 9.90
CA SER A 192 -15.04 2.41 9.04
C SER A 192 -13.87 1.96 8.18
N LEU A 193 -13.10 2.90 7.62
CA LEU A 193 -11.91 2.58 6.83
C LEU A 193 -10.84 1.88 7.67
N VAL A 194 -10.55 2.39 8.86
CA VAL A 194 -9.60 1.75 9.80
C VAL A 194 -10.05 0.34 10.12
N PHE A 195 -11.31 0.18 10.47
CA PHE A 195 -11.89 -1.12 10.79
C PHE A 195 -11.73 -2.10 9.63
N VAL A 196 -12.09 -1.69 8.42
CA VAL A 196 -11.92 -2.47 7.18
C VAL A 196 -10.45 -2.86 6.97
N LEU A 197 -9.51 -1.92 7.12
CA LEU A 197 -8.08 -2.21 6.91
C LEU A 197 -7.52 -3.17 7.96
N VAL A 198 -7.92 -3.02 9.23
CA VAL A 198 -7.51 -3.92 10.31
C VAL A 198 -8.08 -5.32 10.09
N VAL A 199 -9.38 -5.44 9.81
CA VAL A 199 -10.03 -6.74 9.53
C VAL A 199 -9.39 -7.40 8.31
N GLY A 200 -9.21 -6.65 7.23
CA GLY A 200 -8.59 -7.17 6.01
C GLY A 200 -7.15 -7.60 6.20
N MET A 201 -6.38 -6.89 7.04
CA MET A 201 -5.02 -7.30 7.42
C MET A 201 -5.02 -8.60 8.23
N LEU A 202 -5.90 -8.71 9.22
CA LEU A 202 -6.00 -9.94 10.04
C LEU A 202 -6.39 -11.13 9.16
N ALA A 203 -7.36 -10.95 8.25
CA ALA A 203 -7.78 -11.98 7.31
C ALA A 203 -6.64 -12.38 6.35
N ALA A 204 -5.91 -11.41 5.79
CA ALA A 204 -4.79 -11.68 4.90
C ALA A 204 -3.63 -12.39 5.62
N GLU A 205 -3.37 -12.04 6.87
CA GLU A 205 -2.33 -12.68 7.66
C GLU A 205 -2.72 -14.10 8.10
N TRP A 206 -3.97 -14.30 8.52
CA TRP A 206 -4.50 -15.63 8.84
C TRP A 206 -4.41 -16.57 7.63
N LEU A 207 -4.84 -16.11 6.45
CA LEU A 207 -4.71 -16.90 5.23
C LEU A 207 -3.26 -17.20 4.88
N ARG A 208 -2.36 -16.24 5.05
CA ARG A 208 -0.94 -16.51 4.85
C ARG A 208 -0.40 -17.52 5.84
N SER A 209 -0.73 -17.45 7.13
CA SER A 209 -0.18 -18.43 8.08
C SER A 209 -0.58 -19.86 7.74
N GLN A 210 -1.71 -20.04 7.05
CA GLN A 210 -2.16 -21.33 6.54
C GLN A 210 -1.48 -21.76 5.23
N PHE A 211 -1.21 -20.83 4.31
CA PHE A 211 -0.78 -21.14 2.94
C PHE A 211 0.66 -20.70 2.58
N ASP A 212 1.36 -20.03 3.50
CA ASP A 212 2.68 -19.38 3.40
C ASP A 212 2.89 -18.43 2.19
N VAL A 213 1.82 -17.93 1.58
CA VAL A 213 1.89 -17.11 0.36
C VAL A 213 1.86 -15.60 0.66
N ARG A 214 2.79 -14.85 0.06
CA ARG A 214 2.85 -13.38 0.20
C ARG A 214 1.77 -12.69 -0.66
N THR A 215 0.60 -12.42 -0.06
CA THR A 215 -0.54 -11.80 -0.76
C THR A 215 -0.67 -10.28 -0.63
N GLY A 216 0.27 -9.63 0.07
CA GLY A 216 0.22 -8.20 0.37
C GLY A 216 -0.81 -7.89 1.45
N VAL A 217 -0.33 -7.60 2.66
CA VAL A 217 -1.11 -7.56 3.92
C VAL A 217 -2.41 -6.75 3.83
N ILE A 218 -2.43 -5.65 3.07
CA ILE A 218 -3.55 -4.70 3.06
C ILE A 218 -4.13 -4.50 1.64
N ALA A 219 -3.50 -5.10 0.62
CA ALA A 219 -3.82 -4.85 -0.77
C ALA A 219 -5.29 -5.19 -1.09
N ALA A 220 -5.75 -6.38 -0.70
CA ALA A 220 -7.12 -6.83 -0.96
C ALA A 220 -8.17 -5.91 -0.31
N ALA A 221 -7.92 -5.44 0.92
CA ALA A 221 -8.82 -4.53 1.63
C ALA A 221 -8.90 -3.16 0.94
N LEU A 222 -7.76 -2.58 0.56
CA LEU A 222 -7.73 -1.31 -0.17
C LEU A 222 -8.40 -1.42 -1.55
N VAL A 223 -8.15 -2.51 -2.27
CA VAL A 223 -8.80 -2.74 -3.56
C VAL A 223 -10.31 -2.89 -3.39
N ALA A 224 -10.80 -3.55 -2.34
CA ALA A 224 -12.22 -3.59 -2.01
C ALA A 224 -12.82 -2.18 -1.81
N VAL A 225 -12.13 -1.32 -1.07
CA VAL A 225 -12.52 0.10 -0.91
C VAL A 225 -12.60 0.82 -2.25
N PHE A 226 -11.59 0.67 -3.09
CA PHE A 226 -11.56 1.31 -4.41
C PHE A 226 -12.64 0.77 -5.36
N THR A 227 -12.97 -0.52 -5.28
CA THR A 227 -14.03 -1.13 -6.11
C THR A 227 -15.42 -0.60 -5.76
N VAL A 228 -15.71 -0.39 -4.47
CA VAL A 228 -17.00 0.21 -4.04
C VAL A 228 -17.13 1.66 -4.51
N GLU A 229 -16.02 2.36 -4.70
CA GLU A 229 -16.03 3.70 -5.30
C GLU A 229 -16.22 3.64 -6.82
N SER A 230 -15.43 2.82 -7.50
CA SER A 230 -15.51 2.66 -8.95
C SER A 230 -14.99 1.30 -9.40
N ARG A 231 -15.82 0.55 -10.16
CA ARG A 231 -15.42 -0.71 -10.80
C ARG A 231 -14.19 -0.56 -11.71
N TRP A 232 -13.97 0.63 -12.27
CA TRP A 232 -12.83 0.90 -13.13
C TRP A 232 -11.51 0.94 -12.37
N LEU A 233 -11.52 1.26 -11.07
CA LEU A 233 -10.34 1.15 -10.22
C LEU A 233 -9.94 -0.30 -10.00
N PHE A 234 -10.90 -1.23 -9.94
CA PHE A 234 -10.62 -2.66 -9.90
C PHE A 234 -10.03 -3.17 -11.22
N VAL A 235 -10.64 -2.79 -12.36
CA VAL A 235 -10.11 -3.14 -13.68
C VAL A 235 -8.68 -2.61 -13.84
N LEU A 236 -8.46 -1.34 -13.47
CA LEU A 236 -7.15 -0.71 -13.47
C LEU A 236 -6.15 -1.48 -12.60
N TYR A 237 -6.54 -1.87 -11.37
CA TYR A 237 -5.70 -2.68 -10.49
C TYR A 237 -5.26 -3.98 -11.18
N VAL A 238 -6.19 -4.76 -11.73
CA VAL A 238 -5.88 -6.05 -12.38
C VAL A 238 -4.91 -5.87 -13.55
N VAL A 239 -5.19 -4.90 -14.43
CA VAL A 239 -4.35 -4.61 -15.60
C VAL A 239 -2.94 -4.15 -15.17
N VAL A 240 -2.86 -3.23 -14.22
CA VAL A 240 -1.57 -2.69 -13.75
C VAL A 240 -0.77 -3.75 -13.00
N VAL A 241 -1.39 -4.64 -12.23
CA VAL A 241 -0.69 -5.79 -11.61
C VAL A 241 -0.07 -6.67 -12.69
N ALA A 242 -0.82 -7.05 -13.73
CA ALA A 242 -0.32 -7.90 -14.80
C ALA A 242 0.86 -7.26 -15.54
N LEU A 243 0.72 -5.98 -15.95
CA LEU A 243 1.78 -5.25 -16.65
C LEU A 243 3.00 -5.04 -15.76
N SER A 244 2.80 -4.69 -14.50
CA SER A 244 3.90 -4.50 -13.55
C SER A 244 4.63 -5.81 -13.26
N TYR A 245 3.91 -6.93 -13.18
CA TYR A 245 4.52 -8.26 -13.01
C TYR A 245 5.39 -8.63 -14.21
N LEU A 246 4.93 -8.33 -15.43
CA LEU A 246 5.70 -8.52 -16.66
C LEU A 246 6.96 -7.64 -16.66
N CYS A 247 6.83 -6.36 -16.32
CA CYS A 247 7.94 -5.43 -16.21
C CYS A 247 8.98 -5.91 -15.18
N ILE A 248 8.52 -6.22 -13.97
CA ILE A 248 9.35 -6.77 -12.88
C ILE A 248 10.08 -8.03 -13.33
N THR A 249 9.38 -8.98 -13.95
CA THR A 249 9.98 -10.24 -14.41
C THR A 249 11.03 -9.98 -15.49
N THR A 250 10.77 -9.04 -16.39
CA THR A 250 11.70 -8.67 -17.47
C THR A 250 12.95 -7.99 -16.92
N VAL A 251 12.79 -6.98 -16.06
CA VAL A 251 13.90 -6.29 -15.40
C VAL A 251 14.71 -7.26 -14.58
N HIS A 252 14.05 -8.11 -13.81
CA HIS A 252 14.71 -9.13 -12.99
C HIS A 252 15.56 -10.07 -13.85
N ARG A 253 14.99 -10.66 -14.91
CA ARG A 253 15.73 -11.58 -15.81
C ARG A 253 16.90 -10.90 -16.53
N ARG A 254 16.78 -9.62 -16.87
CA ARG A 254 17.81 -8.87 -17.62
C ARG A 254 18.92 -8.30 -16.75
N THR A 255 18.62 -7.94 -15.50
CA THR A 255 19.54 -7.19 -14.63
C THR A 255 19.94 -7.93 -13.36
N LEU A 256 19.29 -9.06 -13.06
CA LEU A 256 19.44 -9.80 -11.81
C LEU A 256 19.27 -8.93 -10.55
N ARG A 257 18.49 -7.84 -10.66
CA ARG A 257 18.09 -7.03 -9.51
C ARG A 257 17.03 -7.78 -8.71
N TYR A 258 17.10 -7.65 -7.39
CA TYR A 258 16.21 -8.33 -6.45
C TYR A 258 15.73 -7.38 -5.34
N GLY A 259 14.78 -7.86 -4.55
CA GLY A 259 14.40 -7.22 -3.30
C GLY A 259 13.78 -5.84 -3.51
N ARG A 260 14.20 -4.89 -2.67
CA ARG A 260 13.65 -3.53 -2.61
C ARG A 260 13.87 -2.72 -3.88
N VAL A 261 14.92 -3.01 -4.63
CA VAL A 261 15.22 -2.32 -5.89
C VAL A 261 14.16 -2.67 -6.93
N LEU A 262 13.83 -3.96 -7.01
CA LEU A 262 12.82 -4.47 -7.92
C LEU A 262 11.40 -3.99 -7.53
N LEU A 263 11.12 -3.92 -6.22
CA LEU A 263 9.91 -3.29 -5.69
C LEU A 263 9.80 -1.82 -6.13
N GLY A 264 10.87 -1.04 -6.01
CA GLY A 264 10.87 0.38 -6.36
C GLY A 264 10.68 0.61 -7.86
N THR A 265 11.39 -0.15 -8.70
CA THR A 265 11.21 -0.09 -10.16
C THR A 265 9.83 -0.53 -10.59
N GLY A 266 9.29 -1.59 -9.97
CA GLY A 266 7.96 -2.11 -10.27
C GLY A 266 6.86 -1.13 -9.86
N SER A 267 6.94 -0.56 -8.66
CA SER A 267 6.01 0.48 -8.21
C SER A 267 6.10 1.76 -9.03
N ALA A 268 7.30 2.18 -9.46
CA ALA A 268 7.46 3.34 -10.34
C ALA A 268 6.80 3.12 -11.70
N PHE A 269 7.03 1.97 -12.31
CA PHE A 269 6.37 1.58 -13.55
C PHE A 269 4.84 1.54 -13.37
N ALA A 270 4.36 0.93 -12.28
CA ALA A 270 2.94 0.80 -12.00
C ALA A 270 2.23 2.16 -11.97
N VAL A 271 2.74 3.14 -11.20
CA VAL A 271 2.09 4.47 -11.10
C VAL A 271 2.13 5.25 -12.42
N VAL A 272 3.18 5.08 -13.23
CA VAL A 272 3.27 5.70 -14.57
C VAL A 272 2.26 5.08 -15.53
N VAL A 273 2.13 3.75 -15.54
CA VAL A 273 1.14 3.06 -16.36
C VAL A 273 -0.28 3.41 -15.92
N THR A 274 -0.52 3.49 -14.60
CA THR A 274 -1.79 3.96 -14.04
C THR A 274 -2.16 5.34 -14.57
N LEU A 275 -1.21 6.29 -14.61
CA LEU A 275 -1.45 7.62 -15.17
C LEU A 275 -1.94 7.54 -16.62
N GLY A 276 -1.31 6.71 -17.46
CA GLY A 276 -1.74 6.50 -18.84
C GLY A 276 -3.19 5.98 -18.93
N PHE A 277 -3.55 4.98 -18.13
CA PHE A 277 -4.91 4.43 -18.13
C PHE A 277 -5.96 5.38 -17.55
N THR A 278 -5.61 6.32 -16.68
CA THR A 278 -6.60 7.30 -16.17
C THR A 278 -7.11 8.28 -17.23
N VAL A 279 -6.42 8.40 -18.36
CA VAL A 279 -6.92 9.17 -19.52
C VAL A 279 -7.90 8.34 -20.35
N LEU A 280 -7.78 7.02 -20.30
CA LEU A 280 -8.57 6.08 -21.12
C LEU A 280 -9.82 5.56 -20.40
N LEU A 281 -9.77 5.46 -19.08
CA LEU A 281 -10.84 4.94 -18.24
C LEU A 281 -11.62 6.08 -17.58
N PRO A 282 -12.93 5.93 -17.35
CA PRO A 282 -13.77 6.95 -16.72
C PRO A 282 -13.52 6.98 -15.19
N ILE A 283 -12.34 7.46 -14.81
CA ILE A 283 -11.87 7.56 -13.43
C ILE A 283 -11.80 9.04 -13.08
N SER A 284 -12.67 9.46 -12.17
CA SER A 284 -12.72 10.85 -11.69
C SER A 284 -11.78 11.13 -10.52
N ARG A 285 -11.42 10.10 -9.75
CA ARG A 285 -10.63 10.25 -8.52
C ARG A 285 -9.15 10.00 -8.74
N GLY A 286 -8.38 11.08 -8.81
CA GLY A 286 -6.95 11.01 -9.10
C GLY A 286 -6.13 10.37 -8.00
N LEU A 287 -6.48 10.64 -6.73
CA LEU A 287 -5.74 10.10 -5.60
C LEU A 287 -5.99 8.59 -5.42
N ALA A 288 -7.23 8.14 -5.63
CA ALA A 288 -7.57 6.72 -5.59
C ALA A 288 -6.84 5.94 -6.70
N ALA A 289 -6.83 6.47 -7.93
CA ALA A 289 -6.09 5.86 -9.04
C ALA A 289 -4.59 5.79 -8.76
N PHE A 290 -4.00 6.87 -8.24
CA PHE A 290 -2.60 6.88 -7.81
C PHE A 290 -2.29 5.74 -6.83
N PHE A 291 -3.13 5.54 -5.80
CA PHE A 291 -2.93 4.46 -4.84
C PHE A 291 -3.18 3.07 -5.42
N VAL A 292 -4.13 2.91 -6.33
CA VAL A 292 -4.28 1.67 -7.10
C VAL A 292 -2.97 1.32 -7.80
N GLY A 293 -2.30 2.28 -8.42
CA GLY A 293 -0.98 2.07 -9.04
C GLY A 293 0.08 1.62 -8.04
N VAL A 294 0.19 2.30 -6.89
CA VAL A 294 1.15 1.92 -5.83
C VAL A 294 0.88 0.49 -5.33
N VAL A 295 -0.37 0.18 -4.98
CA VAL A 295 -0.78 -1.14 -4.46
C VAL A 295 -0.57 -2.22 -5.52
N ALA A 296 -0.91 -1.96 -6.77
CA ALA A 296 -0.69 -2.88 -7.88
C ALA A 296 0.80 -3.19 -8.10
N GLY A 297 1.67 -2.19 -8.04
CA GLY A 297 3.11 -2.39 -8.16
C GLY A 297 3.72 -3.20 -7.00
N VAL A 298 3.31 -2.90 -5.76
CA VAL A 298 3.69 -3.68 -4.57
C VAL A 298 3.21 -5.12 -4.73
N MET A 299 1.99 -5.31 -5.23
CA MET A 299 1.43 -6.64 -5.37
C MET A 299 2.10 -7.46 -6.46
N ALA A 300 2.37 -6.85 -7.61
CA ALA A 300 3.14 -7.48 -8.68
C ALA A 300 4.52 -7.94 -8.17
N TYR A 301 5.19 -7.13 -7.35
CA TYR A 301 6.43 -7.53 -6.70
C TYR A 301 6.23 -8.71 -5.74
N ASN A 302 5.20 -8.68 -4.88
CA ASN A 302 4.93 -9.77 -3.95
C ASN A 302 4.65 -11.09 -4.68
N ALA A 303 3.85 -11.05 -5.75
CA ALA A 303 3.59 -12.22 -6.59
C ALA A 303 4.87 -12.75 -7.25
N HIS A 304 5.75 -11.86 -7.72
CA HIS A 304 7.03 -12.25 -8.30
C HIS A 304 8.00 -12.85 -7.26
N ALA A 305 8.02 -12.29 -6.05
CA ALA A 305 8.88 -12.75 -4.96
C ALA A 305 8.43 -14.08 -4.34
N THR A 306 7.15 -14.47 -4.51
CA THR A 306 6.64 -15.79 -4.11
C THR A 306 7.27 -16.90 -4.96
N ALA A 307 7.51 -18.07 -4.36
CA ALA A 307 8.11 -19.21 -5.04
C ALA A 307 7.27 -19.64 -6.26
N PRO A 308 7.87 -20.03 -7.40
CA PRO A 308 7.13 -20.28 -8.65
C PRO A 308 5.94 -21.24 -8.54
N LYS A 309 6.05 -22.28 -7.70
CA LYS A 309 4.96 -23.25 -7.46
C LYS A 309 3.79 -22.63 -6.69
N GLU A 310 4.08 -21.79 -5.71
CA GLU A 310 3.11 -21.10 -4.85
C GLU A 310 2.49 -19.86 -5.50
N ARG A 311 3.06 -19.32 -6.58
CA ARG A 311 2.53 -18.13 -7.27
C ARG A 311 1.08 -18.29 -7.71
N ARG A 312 0.67 -19.53 -8.04
CA ARG A 312 -0.71 -19.84 -8.44
C ARG A 312 -1.72 -19.63 -7.31
N LEU A 313 -1.28 -19.73 -6.05
CA LEU A 313 -2.09 -19.48 -4.85
C LEU A 313 -2.35 -18.00 -4.59
N VAL A 314 -1.55 -17.10 -5.18
CA VAL A 314 -1.66 -15.65 -4.94
C VAL A 314 -3.06 -15.14 -5.29
N ALA A 315 -3.57 -15.45 -6.49
CA ALA A 315 -4.87 -14.95 -6.95
C ALA A 315 -6.05 -15.55 -6.15
N PRO A 316 -6.14 -16.88 -5.92
CA PRO A 316 -7.16 -17.47 -5.06
C PRO A 316 -7.17 -16.87 -3.65
N ILE A 317 -6.02 -16.78 -2.99
CA ILE A 317 -5.97 -16.23 -1.63
C ILE A 317 -6.34 -14.74 -1.62
N GLN A 318 -5.93 -13.97 -2.64
CA GLN A 318 -6.37 -12.59 -2.76
C GLN A 318 -7.88 -12.45 -2.94
N LEU A 319 -8.51 -13.29 -3.75
CA LEU A 319 -9.96 -13.31 -3.92
C LEU A 319 -10.67 -13.71 -2.62
N ALA A 320 -10.12 -14.68 -1.88
CA ALA A 320 -10.66 -15.12 -0.59
C ALA A 320 -10.66 -14.01 0.47
N VAL A 321 -9.76 -13.02 0.39
CA VAL A 321 -9.82 -11.81 1.22
C VAL A 321 -10.66 -10.72 0.58
N PHE A 322 -10.45 -10.45 -0.71
CA PHE A 322 -11.04 -9.32 -1.41
C PHE A 322 -12.56 -9.37 -1.43
N VAL A 323 -13.16 -10.53 -1.73
CA VAL A 323 -14.62 -10.64 -1.89
C VAL A 323 -15.36 -10.43 -0.55
N PRO A 324 -14.98 -11.07 0.57
CA PRO A 324 -15.56 -10.75 1.87
C PRO A 324 -15.36 -9.29 2.27
N MET A 325 -14.17 -8.74 2.01
CA MET A 325 -13.90 -7.33 2.28
C MET A 325 -14.74 -6.39 1.41
N LEU A 326 -15.03 -6.76 0.16
CA LEU A 326 -15.90 -6.00 -0.74
C LEU A 326 -17.33 -5.93 -0.21
N LEU A 327 -17.87 -7.06 0.23
CA LEU A 327 -19.20 -7.12 0.85
C LEU A 327 -19.24 -6.32 2.15
N LEU A 328 -18.20 -6.43 2.98
CA LEU A 328 -18.08 -5.67 4.24
C LEU A 328 -18.03 -4.17 3.98
N VAL A 329 -17.16 -3.71 3.07
CA VAL A 329 -17.07 -2.28 2.72
C VAL A 329 -18.40 -1.79 2.20
N ARG A 330 -19.05 -2.56 1.32
CA ARG A 330 -20.34 -2.17 0.79
C ARG A 330 -21.44 -2.11 1.87
N ALA A 331 -21.37 -2.92 2.91
CA ALA A 331 -22.30 -2.86 4.04
C ALA A 331 -22.09 -1.60 4.90
N LEU A 332 -20.85 -1.07 4.94
CA LEU A 332 -20.47 0.08 5.75
C LEU A 332 -20.52 1.43 5.00
N ALA A 333 -20.50 1.41 3.67
CA ALA A 333 -20.42 2.61 2.85
C ALA A 333 -21.34 2.53 1.62
N ALA A 334 -21.90 3.70 1.25
CA ALA A 334 -22.61 3.84 -0.01
C ALA A 334 -21.63 3.75 -1.18
N PRO A 335 -21.98 3.04 -2.27
CA PRO A 335 -21.12 2.94 -3.43
C PRO A 335 -21.12 4.26 -4.19
N GLY A 336 -20.01 4.53 -4.87
CA GLY A 336 -19.97 5.61 -5.84
C GLY A 336 -20.89 5.33 -7.05
N PRO A 337 -21.13 6.32 -7.93
CA PRO A 337 -21.97 6.13 -9.11
C PRO A 337 -21.50 4.99 -10.04
N ASN A 338 -20.19 4.76 -10.08
CA ASN A 338 -19.57 3.66 -10.83
C ASN A 338 -19.13 2.49 -9.92
N GLY A 339 -19.50 2.53 -8.66
CA GLY A 339 -19.14 1.55 -7.64
C GLY A 339 -19.68 0.17 -7.90
N PHE A 340 -19.06 -0.84 -7.31
CA PHE A 340 -19.56 -2.21 -7.35
C PHE A 340 -19.40 -2.90 -5.99
N PRO A 341 -20.42 -3.63 -5.49
CA PRO A 341 -21.77 -3.76 -6.06
C PRO A 341 -22.67 -2.55 -5.72
N GLN A 342 -23.60 -2.20 -6.62
CA GLN A 342 -24.53 -1.07 -6.41
C GLN A 342 -25.56 -1.35 -5.31
N THR A 343 -26.05 -2.58 -5.21
CA THR A 343 -26.97 -3.03 -4.16
C THR A 343 -26.48 -4.34 -3.55
N LEU A 344 -26.71 -4.51 -2.25
CA LEU A 344 -26.48 -5.79 -1.56
C LEU A 344 -27.75 -6.64 -1.64
N SER A 345 -27.98 -7.21 -2.82
CA SER A 345 -29.07 -8.17 -3.01
C SER A 345 -28.63 -9.57 -2.62
N VAL A 346 -29.59 -10.45 -2.32
CA VAL A 346 -29.33 -11.87 -2.01
C VAL A 346 -28.47 -12.53 -3.10
N PRO A 347 -28.72 -12.35 -4.42
CA PRO A 347 -27.84 -12.89 -5.46
C PRO A 347 -26.39 -12.45 -5.37
N VAL A 348 -26.12 -11.18 -5.02
CA VAL A 348 -24.75 -10.65 -4.89
C VAL A 348 -24.03 -11.28 -3.71
N VAL A 349 -24.71 -11.41 -2.57
CA VAL A 349 -24.14 -12.05 -1.38
C VAL A 349 -23.87 -13.53 -1.65
N THR A 350 -24.82 -14.25 -2.24
CA THR A 350 -24.66 -15.66 -2.61
C THR A 350 -23.51 -15.85 -3.60
N ALA A 351 -23.42 -15.02 -4.65
CA ALA A 351 -22.29 -15.06 -5.59
C ALA A 351 -20.95 -14.78 -4.88
N GLY A 352 -20.92 -13.82 -3.97
CA GLY A 352 -19.72 -13.52 -3.18
C GLY A 352 -19.27 -14.69 -2.30
N VAL A 353 -20.22 -15.37 -1.65
CA VAL A 353 -19.93 -16.59 -0.86
C VAL A 353 -19.41 -17.70 -1.76
N VAL A 354 -20.05 -17.96 -2.90
CA VAL A 354 -19.62 -18.99 -3.85
C VAL A 354 -18.20 -18.72 -4.37
N VAL A 355 -17.90 -17.48 -4.76
CA VAL A 355 -16.55 -17.10 -5.22
C VAL A 355 -15.53 -17.26 -4.11
N THR A 356 -15.86 -16.87 -2.88
CA THR A 356 -14.97 -17.01 -1.72
C THR A 356 -14.68 -18.49 -1.45
N LEU A 357 -15.70 -19.33 -1.36
CA LEU A 357 -15.55 -20.78 -1.15
C LEU A 357 -14.79 -21.45 -2.29
N GLY A 358 -15.07 -21.08 -3.54
CA GLY A 358 -14.33 -21.56 -4.71
C GLY A 358 -12.85 -21.15 -4.68
N ALA A 359 -12.55 -19.94 -4.22
CA ALA A 359 -11.18 -19.46 -4.05
C ALA A 359 -10.44 -20.23 -2.94
N PHE A 360 -11.11 -20.50 -1.81
CA PHE A 360 -10.56 -21.36 -0.76
C PHE A 360 -10.31 -22.79 -1.25
N ALA A 361 -11.31 -23.41 -1.89
CA ALA A 361 -11.18 -24.77 -2.43
C ALA A 361 -10.02 -24.85 -3.44
N SER A 362 -9.91 -23.87 -4.32
CA SER A 362 -8.80 -23.75 -5.28
C SER A 362 -7.44 -23.62 -4.58
N ALA A 363 -7.36 -22.80 -3.51
CA ALA A 363 -6.15 -22.68 -2.72
C ALA A 363 -5.77 -24.01 -2.05
N TYR A 364 -6.72 -24.69 -1.41
CA TYR A 364 -6.47 -25.99 -0.75
C TYR A 364 -6.02 -27.08 -1.73
N VAL A 365 -6.65 -27.18 -2.91
CA VAL A 365 -6.26 -28.17 -3.93
C VAL A 365 -4.86 -27.92 -4.47
N GLN A 366 -4.47 -26.65 -4.61
CA GLN A 366 -3.17 -26.27 -5.16
C GLN A 366 -2.05 -26.19 -4.12
N THR A 367 -2.40 -26.28 -2.83
CA THR A 367 -1.42 -26.18 -1.75
C THR A 367 -0.60 -27.45 -1.69
N VAL A 368 0.72 -27.31 -1.80
CA VAL A 368 1.65 -28.41 -1.56
C VAL A 368 1.79 -28.53 -0.05
N ARG A 369 1.21 -29.59 0.53
CA ARG A 369 1.38 -29.87 1.97
C ARG A 369 2.85 -30.13 2.27
N GLN A 370 3.40 -29.39 3.23
CA GLN A 370 4.66 -29.78 3.83
C GLN A 370 4.45 -31.08 4.62
N PRO A 371 5.45 -31.98 4.67
CA PRO A 371 5.38 -33.15 5.52
C PRO A 371 5.18 -32.72 6.97
N ASP A 372 4.39 -33.49 7.71
CA ASP A 372 4.09 -33.22 9.11
C ASP A 372 5.38 -33.22 9.94
N ASP A 373 5.47 -32.34 10.95
CA ASP A 373 6.67 -32.23 11.80
C ASP A 373 6.97 -33.58 12.48
N ASP A 374 5.93 -34.32 12.86
CA ASP A 374 6.05 -35.68 13.41
C ASP A 374 6.54 -36.70 12.38
N ALA A 375 6.14 -36.54 11.11
CA ALA A 375 6.61 -37.38 10.00
C ALA A 375 8.08 -37.07 9.65
N VAL A 376 8.50 -35.82 9.75
CA VAL A 376 9.90 -35.39 9.57
C VAL A 376 10.75 -35.83 10.76
N LEU A 377 10.23 -35.70 11.98
CA LEU A 377 10.91 -36.14 13.20
C LEU A 377 11.12 -37.65 13.17
N SER A 378 10.07 -38.44 12.92
CA SER A 378 10.19 -39.91 12.84
C SER A 378 11.11 -40.41 11.74
N ALA A 379 11.26 -39.66 10.63
CA ALA A 379 12.22 -39.97 9.57
C ALA A 379 13.62 -39.35 9.80
N SER A 380 13.81 -38.54 10.84
CA SER A 380 15.06 -37.86 11.11
C SER A 380 16.03 -38.77 11.86
N VAL A 381 17.28 -38.81 11.41
CA VAL A 381 18.41 -39.49 12.06
C VAL A 381 18.67 -38.93 13.48
N LEU A 382 18.16 -37.73 13.79
CA LEU A 382 18.30 -37.07 15.08
C LEU A 382 17.17 -37.42 16.08
N SER A 383 16.20 -38.24 15.69
CA SER A 383 15.02 -38.55 16.52
C SER A 383 15.28 -39.55 17.65
N GLY A 384 16.49 -40.09 17.75
CA GLY A 384 16.86 -41.02 18.82
C GLY A 384 16.13 -42.37 18.76
N GLY A 385 15.32 -42.61 17.73
CA GLY A 385 14.88 -43.95 17.36
C GLY A 385 16.01 -44.64 16.63
N ASP A 386 16.44 -45.79 17.14
CA ASP A 386 17.54 -46.59 16.61
C ASP A 386 17.49 -46.68 15.08
N GLY A 387 18.54 -46.16 14.44
CA GLY A 387 18.85 -46.53 13.08
C GLY A 387 19.15 -48.03 13.06
N SER A 388 18.18 -48.82 12.62
CA SER A 388 18.34 -50.22 12.21
C SER A 388 18.06 -50.37 10.73
#